data_AF-A0A964E5T2-F1
#
_entry.id   AF-A0A964E5T2-F1
#
_cell.length_a   1.000
_cell.length_b   1.000
_cell.length_c   1.000
_cell.angle_alpha   90.00
_cell.angle_beta   90.00
_cell.angle_gamma   90.00
#
_symmetry.space_group_name_H-M   'P 1'
#
loop_
_entity.id
_entity.type
_entity.pdbx_description
1 polymer ?
#
loop_
_entity_poly.entity_id
_entity_poly.type
_entity_poly.pdbx_seq_one_letter_code
_entity_poly.pdbx_strand_id
1 'polypeptide(L)'
;MKSSALAVRESFTQDSMILVPGGRFLMGSDSHYAEEAPAHHVSVGSFWMDVTPVTNRQFAAFVRDTGHVTFAETVPDQNDYPGSLPELIFAGSLVFIFPKQPVDLQDWSQWWRLCKGANWRHPYGPERGLKGLEDHPVVHVTFADALAYAAWAGKSLPTEAEWEYAARGGLDGAEFAWGDAFIPNNRPMANTWHGEFPHQRQSRFRRTSPVKSFPPNGYGLYDMIGNVWEWTTDWWSQHHRPDSAKACCLPSNPRGGPESGSYDGDLPQVRIPRKVIKGGSHLCAPNYCRRYRPAARHAEPVDTSTSHVGFRCVLRDI
;
A
#
# COMPACT_ATOMS: atom_id res chain seq x y z
N MET A 1 6.61 11.59 32.48
CA MET A 1 5.81 11.02 31.37
C MET A 1 6.05 11.71 30.03
N LYS A 2 6.14 13.06 29.92
CA LYS A 2 6.49 13.73 28.64
C LYS A 2 7.90 13.39 28.10
N SER A 3 8.87 13.15 28.99
CA SER A 3 10.26 12.85 28.62
C SER A 3 10.48 11.45 28.01
N SER A 4 9.65 10.45 28.34
CA SER A 4 9.80 9.09 27.80
C SER A 4 9.18 8.95 26.42
N ALA A 5 8.07 9.66 26.15
CA ALA A 5 7.46 9.71 24.83
C ALA A 5 8.34 10.44 23.80
N LEU A 6 9.08 11.48 24.22
CA LEU A 6 10.04 12.19 23.37
C LEU A 6 11.25 11.31 23.02
N ALA A 7 11.84 10.62 24.00
CA ALA A 7 12.98 9.73 23.78
C ALA A 7 12.62 8.51 22.90
N VAL A 8 11.40 7.99 23.03
CA VAL A 8 10.89 6.94 22.15
C VAL A 8 10.71 7.47 20.72
N ARG A 9 10.20 8.70 20.56
CA ARG A 9 10.06 9.37 19.25
C ARG A 9 11.40 9.62 18.55
N GLU A 10 12.43 10.07 19.27
CA GLU A 10 13.79 10.24 18.73
C GLU A 10 14.45 8.91 18.34
N SER A 11 14.18 7.82 19.09
CA SER A 11 14.72 6.49 18.73
C SER A 11 14.08 5.87 17.47
N PHE A 12 12.84 6.25 17.15
CA PHE A 12 12.14 5.77 15.95
C PHE A 12 12.57 6.48 14.66
N THR A 13 13.24 7.62 14.73
CA THR A 13 13.53 8.44 13.54
C THR A 13 14.92 8.17 12.96
N GLN A 14 15.92 7.83 13.76
CA GLN A 14 17.30 7.64 13.25
C GLN A 14 17.64 6.21 12.81
N ASP A 15 17.09 5.17 13.44
CA ASP A 15 17.44 3.77 13.13
C ASP A 15 16.41 3.03 12.23
N SER A 16 15.25 3.64 11.94
CA SER A 16 14.16 2.98 11.20
C SER A 16 13.88 3.56 9.81
N MET A 17 14.56 4.64 9.43
CA MET A 17 14.39 5.31 8.14
C MET A 17 15.73 5.37 7.41
N ILE A 18 15.67 5.42 6.08
CA ILE A 18 16.85 5.60 5.24
C ILE A 18 16.68 6.85 4.38
N LEU A 19 17.78 7.59 4.21
CA LEU A 19 17.82 8.73 3.30
C LEU A 19 17.79 8.21 1.87
N VAL A 20 16.73 8.55 1.15
CA VAL A 20 16.63 8.36 -0.30
C VAL A 20 17.16 9.64 -0.95
N PRO A 21 18.30 9.58 -1.68
CA PRO A 21 18.84 10.76 -2.33
C PRO A 21 17.90 11.23 -3.43
N GLY A 22 17.61 12.52 -3.51
CA GLY A 22 16.76 13.06 -4.57
C GLY A 22 17.37 12.89 -5.96
N GLY A 23 16.51 12.86 -6.97
CA GLY A 23 16.95 12.67 -8.35
C GLY A 23 15.81 12.69 -9.35
N ARG A 24 16.19 12.55 -10.62
CA ARG A 24 15.27 12.37 -11.74
C ARG A 24 15.16 10.89 -12.07
N PHE A 25 13.96 10.45 -12.44
CA PHE A 25 13.71 9.10 -12.91
C PHE A 25 12.56 9.05 -13.93
N LEU A 26 12.47 7.93 -14.65
CA LEU A 26 11.32 7.61 -15.47
C LEU A 26 10.21 6.98 -14.59
N MET A 27 9.12 7.70 -14.39
CA MET A 27 7.94 7.25 -13.66
C MET A 27 6.93 6.60 -14.61
N GLY A 28 6.28 5.53 -14.17
CA GLY A 28 5.28 4.79 -14.95
C GLY A 28 5.87 3.73 -15.88
N SER A 29 5.02 3.22 -16.77
CA SER A 29 5.35 2.20 -17.78
C SER A 29 4.35 2.22 -18.94
N ASP A 30 4.84 2.05 -20.17
CA ASP A 30 4.01 1.95 -21.38
C ASP A 30 3.71 0.49 -21.79
N SER A 31 4.14 -0.50 -21.00
CA SER A 31 4.17 -1.91 -21.43
C SER A 31 3.15 -2.82 -20.76
N HIS A 32 2.48 -2.37 -19.70
CA HIS A 32 1.64 -3.23 -18.85
C HIS A 32 0.20 -2.72 -18.79
N TYR A 33 -0.16 -1.97 -17.75
CA TYR A 33 -1.53 -1.48 -17.56
C TYR A 33 -1.68 -0.05 -18.07
N ALA A 34 -2.84 0.29 -18.64
CA ALA A 34 -3.08 1.58 -19.28
C ALA A 34 -2.94 2.76 -18.29
N GLU A 35 -3.24 2.52 -17.01
CA GLU A 35 -3.10 3.52 -15.96
C GLU A 35 -1.65 3.89 -15.60
N GLU A 36 -0.69 3.05 -15.97
CA GLU A 36 0.75 3.26 -15.74
C GLU A 36 1.37 4.14 -16.82
N ALA A 37 0.64 4.37 -17.91
CA ALA A 37 1.08 5.16 -19.04
C ALA A 37 0.60 6.64 -18.94
N PRO A 38 1.26 7.56 -19.64
CA PRO A 38 2.56 7.37 -20.28
C PRO A 38 3.70 7.32 -19.26
N ALA A 39 4.76 6.57 -19.59
CA ALA A 39 6.04 6.73 -18.91
C ALA A 39 6.56 8.16 -19.13
N HIS A 40 6.97 8.84 -18.06
CA HIS A 40 7.32 10.27 -18.08
C HIS A 40 8.38 10.59 -17.02
N HIS A 41 9.16 11.64 -17.23
CA HIS A 41 10.23 12.00 -16.31
C HIS A 41 9.72 12.88 -15.18
N VAL A 42 10.13 12.53 -13.97
CA VAL A 42 9.82 13.27 -12.75
C VAL A 42 11.10 13.48 -11.96
N SER A 43 11.19 14.63 -11.27
CA SER A 43 12.22 14.85 -10.24
C SER A 43 11.60 14.80 -8.86
N VAL A 44 12.26 14.12 -7.92
CA VAL A 44 11.92 14.14 -6.49
C VAL A 44 13.10 14.69 -5.69
N GLY A 45 12.82 15.46 -4.65
CA GLY A 45 13.83 15.90 -3.68
C GLY A 45 14.34 14.73 -2.84
N SER A 46 15.38 14.94 -2.05
CA SER A 46 15.78 13.97 -1.03
C SER A 46 14.69 13.89 0.05
N PHE A 47 14.49 12.70 0.61
CA PHE A 47 13.59 12.47 1.74
C PHE A 47 14.04 11.23 2.51
N TRP A 48 13.65 11.12 3.77
CA TRP A 48 13.77 9.88 4.52
C TRP A 48 12.54 9.01 4.28
N MET A 49 12.72 7.71 4.15
CA MET A 49 11.62 6.74 4.06
C MET A 49 11.80 5.62 5.08
N ASP A 50 10.70 5.17 5.67
CA ASP A 50 10.69 3.99 6.53
C ASP A 50 11.26 2.78 5.76
N VAL A 51 12.20 2.09 6.41
CA VAL A 51 12.90 0.93 5.83
C VAL A 51 11.94 -0.23 5.52
N THR A 52 10.79 -0.29 6.21
CA THR A 52 9.75 -1.31 6.05
C THR A 52 8.37 -0.66 6.08
N PRO A 53 7.30 -1.37 5.64
CA PRO A 53 5.94 -1.02 6.04
C PRO A 53 5.80 -0.95 7.56
N VAL A 54 4.82 -0.18 8.03
CA VAL A 54 4.48 -0.09 9.45
C VAL A 54 4.01 -1.45 9.95
N THR A 55 4.63 -1.92 11.03
CA THR A 55 4.32 -3.23 11.65
C THR A 55 3.14 -3.15 12.61
N ASN A 56 2.51 -4.29 12.89
CA ASN A 56 1.49 -4.40 13.93
C ASN A 56 1.98 -3.92 15.30
N ARG A 57 3.25 -4.19 15.66
CA ARG A 57 3.86 -3.73 16.91
C ARG A 57 3.91 -2.20 16.99
N GLN A 58 4.33 -1.55 15.90
CA GLN A 58 4.39 -0.09 15.82
C GLN A 58 2.99 0.53 15.86
N PHE A 59 2.05 -0.02 15.08
CA PHE A 59 0.66 0.47 15.08
C PHE A 59 -0.02 0.27 16.45
N ALA A 60 0.28 -0.83 17.14
CA ALA A 60 -0.22 -1.06 18.51
C ALA A 60 0.32 -0.03 19.51
N ALA A 61 1.55 0.46 19.33
CA ALA A 61 2.08 1.55 20.15
C ALA A 61 1.32 2.85 19.90
N PHE A 62 1.06 3.20 18.64
CA PHE A 62 0.20 4.33 18.28
C PHE A 62 -1.16 4.25 18.95
N VAL A 63 -1.89 3.13 18.77
CA VAL A 63 -3.23 2.97 19.33
C VAL A 63 -3.22 3.02 20.85
N ARG A 64 -2.22 2.42 21.52
CA ARG A 64 -2.09 2.50 22.98
C ARG A 64 -1.88 3.93 23.46
N ASP A 65 -1.08 4.71 22.73
CA ASP A 65 -0.69 6.05 23.15
C ASP A 65 -1.78 7.11 22.85
N THR A 66 -2.65 6.86 21.86
CA THR A 66 -3.67 7.83 21.40
C THR A 66 -5.11 7.41 21.70
N GLY A 67 -5.35 6.11 21.92
CA GLY A 67 -6.71 5.56 21.96
C GLY A 67 -7.40 5.51 20.59
N HIS A 68 -6.64 5.60 19.48
CA HIS A 68 -7.20 5.60 18.13
C HIS A 68 -8.05 4.36 17.85
N VAL A 69 -9.25 4.58 17.32
CA VAL A 69 -10.17 3.53 16.85
C VAL A 69 -10.16 3.60 15.33
N THR A 70 -9.81 2.50 14.67
CA THR A 70 -9.73 2.49 13.21
C THR A 70 -11.12 2.55 12.55
N PHE A 71 -11.15 2.92 11.28
CA PHE A 71 -12.40 2.90 10.52
C PHE A 71 -13.06 1.51 10.53
N ALA A 72 -12.27 0.44 10.39
CA ALA A 72 -12.74 -0.94 10.44
C ALA A 72 -13.31 -1.37 11.82
N GLU A 73 -13.04 -0.60 12.87
CA GLU A 73 -13.58 -0.80 14.22
C GLU A 73 -14.88 0.00 14.46
N THR A 74 -15.28 0.85 13.52
CA THR A 74 -16.44 1.76 13.63
C THR A 74 -17.55 1.30 12.69
N VAL A 75 -18.82 1.44 13.11
CA VAL A 75 -19.97 1.18 12.23
C VAL A 75 -20.09 2.36 11.25
N PRO A 76 -20.01 2.14 9.92
CA PRO A 76 -20.15 3.22 8.96
C PRO A 76 -21.53 3.87 9.01
N ASP A 77 -21.62 5.15 8.67
CA ASP A 77 -22.92 5.82 8.48
C ASP A 77 -23.55 5.30 7.18
N GLN A 78 -24.77 4.77 7.25
CA GLN A 78 -25.48 4.26 6.09
C GLN A 78 -25.72 5.34 5.01
N ASN A 79 -25.78 6.62 5.40
CA ASN A 79 -25.97 7.74 4.47
C ASN A 79 -24.79 7.91 3.51
N ASP A 80 -23.59 7.46 3.89
CA ASP A 80 -22.39 7.50 3.05
C ASP A 80 -22.40 6.40 1.97
N TYR A 81 -23.28 5.39 2.11
CA TYR A 81 -23.41 4.26 1.19
C TYR A 81 -24.84 4.09 0.65
N PRO A 82 -25.32 5.00 -0.21
CA PRO A 82 -26.64 4.89 -0.81
C PRO A 82 -26.82 3.57 -1.56
N GLY A 83 -27.91 2.85 -1.27
CA GLY A 83 -28.20 1.54 -1.88
C GLY A 83 -27.50 0.35 -1.24
N SER A 84 -26.71 0.56 -0.18
CA SER A 84 -26.20 -0.53 0.65
C SER A 84 -27.32 -1.30 1.34
N LEU A 85 -27.14 -2.62 1.45
CA LEU A 85 -28.02 -3.47 2.24
C LEU A 85 -27.76 -3.19 3.74
N PRO A 86 -28.79 -2.93 4.57
CA PRO A 86 -28.61 -2.60 5.99
C PRO A 86 -27.79 -3.64 6.77
N GLU A 87 -27.89 -4.92 6.41
CA GLU A 87 -27.13 -6.01 7.01
C GLU A 87 -25.63 -5.99 6.70
N LEU A 88 -25.19 -5.18 5.72
CA LEU A 88 -23.79 -4.96 5.37
C LEU A 88 -23.22 -3.70 6.05
N ILE A 89 -24.02 -2.97 6.84
CA ILE A 89 -23.59 -1.82 7.63
C ILE A 89 -23.18 -2.28 9.03
N PHE A 90 -21.90 -2.62 9.18
CA PHE A 90 -21.30 -3.00 10.46
C PHE A 90 -19.80 -2.68 10.49
N ALA A 91 -19.23 -2.60 11.69
CA ALA A 91 -17.78 -2.52 11.87
C ALA A 91 -17.11 -3.81 11.35
N GLY A 92 -16.26 -3.66 10.35
CA GLY A 92 -15.60 -4.77 9.69
C GLY A 92 -14.72 -4.32 8.54
N SER A 93 -14.17 -5.30 7.82
CA SER A 93 -13.22 -5.05 6.74
C SER A 93 -13.25 -6.18 5.72
N LEU A 94 -12.76 -5.92 4.50
CA LEU A 94 -12.67 -6.94 3.45
C LEU A 94 -11.54 -7.92 3.75
N VAL A 95 -11.86 -9.21 3.80
CA VAL A 95 -10.90 -10.28 4.06
C VAL A 95 -10.85 -11.20 2.85
N PHE A 96 -9.63 -11.53 2.41
CA PHE A 96 -9.43 -12.55 1.40
C PHE A 96 -9.66 -13.95 1.99
N ILE A 97 -10.61 -14.68 1.42
CA ILE A 97 -10.99 -16.05 1.74
C ILE A 97 -10.56 -16.93 0.58
N PHE A 98 -9.70 -17.92 0.87
CA PHE A 98 -9.24 -18.88 -0.12
C PHE A 98 -10.39 -19.76 -0.59
N PRO A 99 -10.77 -19.72 -1.88
CA PRO A 99 -11.70 -20.69 -2.43
C PRO A 99 -11.09 -22.09 -2.38
N LYS A 100 -11.93 -23.12 -2.25
CA LYS A 100 -11.48 -24.52 -2.19
C LYS A 100 -11.17 -25.10 -3.59
N GLN A 101 -11.62 -24.43 -4.64
CA GLN A 101 -11.56 -24.86 -6.03
C GLN A 101 -11.43 -23.63 -6.96
N PRO A 102 -11.13 -23.83 -8.25
CA PRO A 102 -11.19 -22.74 -9.24
C PRO A 102 -12.56 -22.04 -9.22
N VAL A 103 -12.55 -20.74 -9.48
CA VAL A 103 -13.71 -19.84 -9.48
C VAL A 103 -13.60 -18.84 -10.63
N ASP A 104 -14.69 -18.16 -10.96
CA ASP A 104 -14.69 -17.14 -12.03
C ASP A 104 -13.85 -15.92 -11.62
N LEU A 105 -12.77 -15.66 -12.35
CA LEU A 105 -11.84 -14.57 -12.07
C LEU A 105 -12.43 -13.17 -12.33
N GLN A 106 -13.60 -13.07 -12.97
CA GLN A 106 -14.32 -11.81 -13.15
C GLN A 106 -15.19 -11.45 -11.93
N ASP A 107 -15.50 -12.42 -11.07
CA ASP A 107 -16.34 -12.23 -9.89
C ASP A 107 -15.50 -12.28 -8.61
N TRP A 108 -14.99 -11.11 -8.23
CA TRP A 108 -14.13 -10.95 -7.06
C TRP A 108 -14.82 -11.29 -5.73
N SER A 109 -16.15 -11.32 -5.69
CA SER A 109 -16.93 -11.66 -4.49
C SER A 109 -16.72 -13.13 -4.06
N GLN A 110 -16.22 -13.98 -4.96
CA GLN A 110 -15.95 -15.39 -4.66
C GLN A 110 -14.72 -15.60 -3.76
N TRP A 111 -13.85 -14.59 -3.60
CA TRP A 111 -12.69 -14.66 -2.69
C TRP A 111 -12.53 -13.46 -1.76
N TRP A 112 -13.29 -12.38 -1.92
CA TRP A 112 -13.35 -11.30 -0.95
C TRP A 112 -14.67 -11.31 -0.20
N ARG A 113 -14.58 -11.18 1.13
CA ARG A 113 -15.77 -11.12 1.97
C ARG A 113 -15.65 -9.98 2.97
N LEU A 114 -16.68 -9.14 3.02
CA LEU A 114 -16.84 -8.17 4.10
C LEU A 114 -17.11 -8.94 5.41
N CYS A 115 -16.16 -8.89 6.34
CA CYS A 115 -16.21 -9.68 7.55
C CYS A 115 -16.44 -8.78 8.77
N LYS A 116 -17.56 -9.01 9.47
CA LYS A 116 -17.87 -8.31 10.73
C LYS A 116 -16.77 -8.55 11.76
N GLY A 117 -16.29 -7.47 12.37
CA GLY A 117 -15.22 -7.49 13.38
C GLY A 117 -13.83 -7.79 12.83
N ALA A 118 -13.64 -7.91 11.51
CA ALA A 118 -12.31 -7.94 10.93
C ALA A 118 -11.71 -6.53 10.96
N ASN A 119 -10.52 -6.40 11.55
CA ASN A 119 -9.79 -5.14 11.70
C ASN A 119 -8.30 -5.43 11.90
N TRP A 120 -7.50 -4.40 12.19
CA TRP A 120 -6.05 -4.56 12.34
C TRP A 120 -5.66 -5.50 13.49
N ARG A 121 -6.45 -5.59 14.58
CA ARG A 121 -6.23 -6.53 15.69
C ARG A 121 -6.69 -7.95 15.37
N HIS A 122 -7.67 -8.07 14.47
CA HIS A 122 -8.36 -9.31 14.10
C HIS A 122 -8.37 -9.50 12.58
N PRO A 123 -7.20 -9.65 11.93
CA PRO A 123 -7.10 -9.52 10.48
C PRO A 123 -7.79 -10.62 9.67
N TYR A 124 -8.21 -11.70 10.32
CA TYR A 124 -8.89 -12.83 9.68
C TYR A 124 -10.28 -13.10 10.26
N GLY A 125 -10.86 -12.08 10.91
CA GLY A 125 -12.13 -12.18 11.62
C GLY A 125 -11.96 -12.26 13.15
N PRO A 126 -13.08 -12.18 13.89
CA PRO A 126 -13.09 -11.89 15.33
C PRO A 126 -12.37 -12.93 16.20
N GLU A 127 -12.26 -14.17 15.72
CA GLU A 127 -11.66 -15.29 16.48
C GLU A 127 -10.13 -15.30 16.48
N ARG A 128 -9.48 -14.58 15.54
CA ARG A 128 -8.03 -14.66 15.34
C ARG A 128 -7.38 -13.31 15.57
N GLY A 129 -6.69 -13.17 16.69
CA GLY A 129 -5.92 -11.97 17.05
C GLY A 129 -4.51 -11.91 16.43
N LEU A 130 -3.72 -10.93 16.89
CA LEU A 130 -2.36 -10.62 16.40
C LEU A 130 -1.22 -11.53 16.87
N LYS A 131 -1.49 -12.58 17.66
CA LYS A 131 -0.42 -13.42 18.23
C LYS A 131 0.47 -14.01 17.13
N GLY A 132 1.76 -13.68 17.15
CA GLY A 132 2.73 -14.12 16.14
C GLY A 132 2.75 -13.30 14.85
N LEU A 133 2.04 -12.16 14.82
CA LEU A 133 1.99 -11.22 13.69
C LEU A 133 2.60 -9.86 14.05
N GLU A 134 3.31 -9.75 15.17
CA GLU A 134 3.80 -8.48 15.71
C GLU A 134 4.72 -7.75 14.73
N ASP A 135 5.56 -8.50 14.00
CA ASP A 135 6.49 -7.99 12.97
C ASP A 135 5.95 -8.08 11.54
N HIS A 136 4.67 -8.43 11.37
CA HIS A 136 4.01 -8.33 10.07
C HIS A 136 3.52 -6.90 9.83
N PRO A 137 3.36 -6.48 8.56
CA PRO A 137 2.74 -5.20 8.26
C PRO A 137 1.33 -5.13 8.86
N VAL A 138 0.97 -3.97 9.39
CA VAL A 138 -0.41 -3.68 9.77
C VAL A 138 -1.29 -3.64 8.51
N VAL A 139 -2.48 -4.22 8.61
CA VAL A 139 -3.49 -4.26 7.54
C VAL A 139 -4.85 -3.85 8.09
N HIS A 140 -5.88 -3.77 7.25
CA HIS A 140 -7.21 -3.24 7.61
C HIS A 140 -7.17 -1.80 8.10
N VAL A 141 -6.27 -1.01 7.52
CA VAL A 141 -6.12 0.42 7.79
C VAL A 141 -6.54 1.21 6.56
N THR A 142 -7.41 2.18 6.77
CA THR A 142 -7.82 3.13 5.72
C THR A 142 -6.75 4.19 5.49
N PHE A 143 -6.96 5.05 4.49
CA PHE A 143 -6.08 6.20 4.27
C PHE A 143 -6.07 7.13 5.49
N ALA A 144 -7.22 7.33 6.15
CA ALA A 144 -7.34 8.17 7.35
C ALA A 144 -6.57 7.58 8.55
N ASP A 145 -6.62 6.26 8.73
CA ASP A 145 -5.85 5.57 9.79
C ASP A 145 -4.33 5.72 9.57
N ALA A 146 -3.89 5.58 8.33
CA ALA A 146 -2.49 5.74 7.94
C ALA A 146 -2.00 7.19 8.16
N LEU A 147 -2.83 8.19 7.83
CA LEU A 147 -2.53 9.60 8.12
C LEU A 147 -2.45 9.89 9.62
N ALA A 148 -3.39 9.36 10.41
CA ALA A 148 -3.40 9.56 11.86
C ALA A 148 -2.14 8.97 12.52
N TYR A 149 -1.73 7.77 12.11
CA TYR A 149 -0.47 7.18 12.54
C TYR A 149 0.73 8.04 12.13
N ALA A 150 0.80 8.44 10.86
CA ALA A 150 1.93 9.22 10.34
C ALA A 150 2.09 10.53 11.12
N ALA A 151 0.98 11.25 11.37
CA ALA A 151 0.97 12.47 12.16
C ALA A 151 1.45 12.24 13.61
N TRP A 152 0.97 11.18 14.27
CA TRP A 152 1.42 10.82 15.63
C TRP A 152 2.92 10.51 15.69
N ALA A 153 3.44 9.86 14.65
CA ALA A 153 4.84 9.52 14.51
C ALA A 153 5.72 10.72 14.10
N GLY A 154 5.14 11.89 13.82
CA GLY A 154 5.86 13.06 13.32
C GLY A 154 6.37 12.89 11.88
N LYS A 155 5.66 12.09 11.07
CA LYS A 155 6.01 11.73 9.69
C LYS A 155 4.88 12.13 8.74
N SER A 156 5.00 11.75 7.47
CA SER A 156 3.96 11.88 6.44
C SER A 156 3.84 10.58 5.65
N LEU A 157 2.78 10.42 4.86
CA LEU A 157 2.74 9.40 3.81
C LEU A 157 3.55 9.86 2.58
N PRO A 158 4.14 8.93 1.81
CA PRO A 158 4.83 9.25 0.57
C PRO A 158 3.85 9.71 -0.51
N THR A 159 4.33 10.53 -1.45
CA THR A 159 3.63 10.67 -2.73
C THR A 159 3.80 9.42 -3.57
N GLU A 160 2.98 9.30 -4.61
CA GLU A 160 3.15 8.24 -5.61
C GLU A 160 4.55 8.27 -6.22
N ALA A 161 5.04 9.46 -6.58
CA ALA A 161 6.36 9.62 -7.19
C ALA A 161 7.52 9.33 -6.22
N GLU A 162 7.43 9.78 -4.97
CA GLU A 162 8.41 9.44 -3.93
C GLU A 162 8.46 7.93 -3.70
N TRP A 163 7.29 7.29 -3.62
CA TRP A 163 7.18 5.84 -3.43
C TRP A 163 7.80 5.07 -4.60
N GLU A 164 7.46 5.42 -5.84
CA GLU A 164 7.97 4.70 -7.01
C GLU A 164 9.47 4.90 -7.21
N TYR A 165 9.96 6.14 -7.02
CA TYR A 165 11.38 6.45 -7.06
C TYR A 165 12.16 5.61 -6.05
N ALA A 166 11.64 5.54 -4.81
CA ALA A 166 12.21 4.74 -3.75
C ALA A 166 12.17 3.22 -4.08
N ALA A 167 11.06 2.74 -4.65
CA ALA A 167 10.86 1.34 -5.01
C ALA A 167 11.84 0.87 -6.10
N ARG A 168 12.16 1.74 -7.06
CA ARG A 168 13.15 1.48 -8.11
C ARG A 168 14.57 1.30 -7.58
N GLY A 169 14.88 1.81 -6.38
CA GLY A 169 16.13 1.50 -5.68
C GLY A 169 17.41 1.87 -6.45
N GLY A 170 17.36 2.94 -7.26
CA GLY A 170 18.48 3.38 -8.10
C GLY A 170 18.56 2.71 -9.48
N LEU A 171 17.62 1.82 -9.83
CA LEU A 171 17.51 1.24 -11.17
C LEU A 171 16.61 2.11 -12.05
N ASP A 172 17.09 2.44 -13.25
CA ASP A 172 16.28 3.15 -14.24
C ASP A 172 15.59 2.15 -15.17
N GLY A 173 14.27 2.25 -15.32
CA GLY A 173 13.49 1.42 -16.23
C GLY A 173 13.29 -0.07 -15.89
N ALA A 174 13.89 -0.59 -14.81
CA ALA A 174 13.76 -2.01 -14.43
C ALA A 174 12.30 -2.44 -14.12
N GLU A 175 11.97 -3.70 -14.45
CA GLU A 175 10.60 -4.22 -14.23
C GLU A 175 10.24 -4.40 -12.75
N PHE A 176 11.18 -4.86 -11.93
CA PHE A 176 11.01 -5.07 -10.49
C PHE A 176 11.99 -4.22 -9.68
N ALA A 177 11.77 -4.14 -8.36
CA ALA A 177 12.62 -3.39 -7.42
C ALA A 177 14.09 -3.90 -7.35
N TRP A 178 14.40 -5.03 -7.99
CA TRP A 178 15.70 -5.69 -7.99
C TRP A 178 16.24 -6.00 -9.39
N GLY A 179 15.57 -5.55 -10.46
CA GLY A 179 15.92 -5.85 -11.86
C GLY A 179 14.76 -6.46 -12.65
N ASP A 180 15.06 -7.11 -13.77
CA ASP A 180 14.02 -7.53 -14.74
C ASP A 180 13.54 -8.97 -14.58
N ALA A 181 14.32 -9.82 -13.90
CA ALA A 181 13.91 -11.19 -13.63
C ALA A 181 12.99 -11.26 -12.41
N PHE A 182 11.80 -11.85 -12.55
CA PHE A 182 10.85 -11.99 -11.44
C PHE A 182 11.38 -12.91 -10.31
N ILE A 183 12.06 -14.00 -10.68
CA ILE A 183 12.64 -14.98 -9.75
C ILE A 183 14.10 -15.22 -10.14
N PRO A 184 15.01 -14.25 -9.89
CA PRO A 184 16.40 -14.37 -10.28
C PRO A 184 17.06 -15.55 -9.55
N ASN A 185 17.78 -16.40 -10.28
CA ASN A 185 18.46 -17.58 -9.74
C ASN A 185 17.54 -18.52 -8.92
N ASN A 186 16.27 -18.65 -9.32
CA ASN A 186 15.24 -19.43 -8.63
C ASN A 186 15.01 -18.99 -7.16
N ARG A 187 15.31 -17.73 -6.84
CA ARG A 187 15.09 -17.14 -5.53
C ARG A 187 13.88 -16.20 -5.56
N PRO A 188 12.81 -16.47 -4.80
CA PRO A 188 11.74 -15.51 -4.59
C PRO A 188 12.27 -14.25 -3.89
N MET A 189 11.94 -13.08 -4.44
CA MET A 189 12.45 -11.79 -3.98
C MET A 189 11.39 -10.92 -3.27
N ALA A 190 10.13 -11.35 -3.29
CA ALA A 190 9.02 -10.71 -2.60
C ALA A 190 7.98 -11.75 -2.16
N ASN A 191 7.12 -11.36 -1.22
CA ASN A 191 5.93 -12.13 -0.89
C ASN A 191 4.83 -11.85 -1.91
N THR A 192 4.71 -12.70 -2.93
CA THR A 192 3.65 -12.68 -3.96
C THR A 192 2.96 -14.04 -4.06
N TRP A 193 1.92 -14.15 -4.87
CA TRP A 193 1.23 -15.42 -5.11
C TRP A 193 2.00 -16.29 -6.12
N HIS A 194 2.31 -17.53 -5.72
CA HIS A 194 2.79 -18.60 -6.60
C HIS A 194 1.77 -19.74 -6.59
N GLY A 195 1.51 -20.32 -7.76
CA GLY A 195 0.42 -21.28 -8.00
C GLY A 195 -0.79 -20.63 -8.66
N GLU A 196 -1.89 -21.38 -8.80
CA GLU A 196 -3.11 -20.90 -9.44
C GLU A 196 -3.96 -20.05 -8.49
N PHE A 197 -3.93 -18.73 -8.70
CA PHE A 197 -4.87 -17.82 -8.04
C PHE A 197 -6.33 -18.17 -8.39
N PRO A 198 -7.31 -18.05 -7.46
CA PRO A 198 -7.20 -17.69 -6.03
C PRO A 198 -7.17 -18.89 -5.08
N HIS A 199 -7.11 -20.13 -5.57
CA HIS A 199 -7.40 -21.32 -4.77
C HIS A 199 -6.15 -22.15 -4.40
N GLN A 200 -5.13 -22.16 -5.26
CA GLN A 200 -3.91 -22.93 -5.07
C GLN A 200 -2.72 -22.02 -4.79
N ARG A 201 -2.13 -22.15 -3.59
CA ARG A 201 -1.02 -21.30 -3.17
C ARG A 201 0.20 -22.10 -2.73
N GLN A 202 1.34 -21.81 -3.35
CA GLN A 202 2.62 -22.48 -3.17
C GLN A 202 3.70 -21.55 -2.58
N SER A 203 3.41 -20.27 -2.32
CA SER A 203 4.36 -19.35 -1.70
C SER A 203 4.64 -19.71 -0.23
N ARG A 204 5.87 -19.44 0.23
CA ARG A 204 6.34 -19.69 1.60
C ARG A 204 5.39 -19.20 2.70
N PHE A 205 4.84 -17.99 2.56
CA PHE A 205 3.97 -17.36 3.56
C PHE A 205 2.56 -17.28 3.03
N ARG A 206 1.58 -18.01 3.61
CA ARG A 206 0.18 -18.05 3.12
C ARG A 206 -0.51 -16.68 3.00
N ARG A 207 -0.14 -15.73 3.85
CA ARG A 207 -0.68 -14.36 3.87
C ARG A 207 0.47 -13.36 3.87
N THR A 208 0.41 -12.31 4.69
CA THR A 208 1.56 -11.42 4.91
C THR A 208 2.75 -12.21 5.47
N SER A 209 3.95 -11.68 5.26
CA SER A 209 5.19 -12.14 5.87
C SER A 209 5.68 -11.10 6.88
N PRO A 210 6.49 -11.49 7.88
CA PRO A 210 7.22 -10.52 8.68
C PRO A 210 7.97 -9.55 7.76
N VAL A 211 8.03 -8.28 8.12
CA VAL A 211 8.83 -7.31 7.35
C VAL A 211 10.28 -7.75 7.31
N LYS A 212 11.00 -7.41 6.23
CA LYS A 212 12.39 -7.86 5.99
C LYS A 212 12.57 -9.37 5.81
N SER A 213 11.50 -10.10 5.43
CA SER A 213 11.60 -11.53 5.08
C SER A 213 12.33 -11.79 3.76
N PHE A 214 12.40 -10.76 2.90
CA PHE A 214 13.05 -10.79 1.59
C PHE A 214 14.18 -9.74 1.53
N PRO A 215 15.09 -9.80 0.54
CA PRO A 215 16.17 -8.82 0.42
C PRO A 215 15.66 -7.39 0.22
N PRO A 216 16.41 -6.37 0.67
CA PRO A 216 16.09 -4.98 0.33
C PRO A 216 16.43 -4.68 -1.14
N ASN A 217 15.87 -3.58 -1.66
CA ASN A 217 16.28 -3.02 -2.95
C ASN A 217 17.61 -2.24 -2.84
N GLY A 218 18.04 -1.60 -3.93
CA GLY A 218 19.32 -0.86 -3.99
C GLY A 218 19.43 0.34 -3.05
N TYR A 219 18.32 0.84 -2.50
CA TYR A 219 18.33 1.88 -1.45
C TYR A 219 18.22 1.32 -0.03
N GLY A 220 18.21 -0.01 0.16
CA GLY A 220 18.08 -0.61 1.48
C GLY A 220 16.63 -0.73 1.97
N LEU A 221 15.64 -0.47 1.12
CA LEU A 221 14.21 -0.55 1.45
C LEU A 221 13.68 -1.97 1.25
N TYR A 222 12.90 -2.45 2.20
CA TYR A 222 12.31 -3.78 2.18
C TYR A 222 10.84 -3.74 1.79
N ASP A 223 10.37 -4.85 1.23
CA ASP A 223 8.95 -5.09 0.91
C ASP A 223 8.33 -3.97 0.06
N MET A 224 9.14 -3.30 -0.79
CA MET A 224 8.64 -2.27 -1.72
C MET A 224 7.70 -2.87 -2.76
N ILE A 225 7.79 -4.16 -3.07
CA ILE A 225 6.80 -4.85 -3.91
C ILE A 225 6.35 -6.14 -3.22
N GLY A 226 5.07 -6.47 -3.36
CA GLY A 226 4.44 -7.59 -2.67
C GLY A 226 4.18 -7.32 -1.18
N ASN A 227 3.94 -8.38 -0.42
CA ASN A 227 3.51 -8.36 0.98
C ASN A 227 2.18 -7.62 1.21
N VAL A 228 2.16 -6.29 1.22
CA VAL A 228 0.96 -5.46 1.31
C VAL A 228 1.02 -4.32 0.32
N TRP A 229 -0.13 -3.93 -0.20
CA TRP A 229 -0.30 -2.65 -0.88
C TRP A 229 -0.01 -1.51 0.10
N GLU A 230 0.43 -0.37 -0.42
CA GLU A 230 0.79 0.77 0.42
C GLU A 230 0.11 2.06 -0.02
N TRP A 231 -0.52 2.73 0.94
CA TRP A 231 -1.12 4.05 0.76
C TRP A 231 -0.09 5.11 0.38
N THR A 232 -0.45 5.93 -0.62
CA THR A 232 0.25 7.16 -0.99
C THR A 232 -0.69 8.36 -0.91
N THR A 233 -0.15 9.59 -0.92
CA THR A 233 -0.96 10.81 -0.78
C THR A 233 -1.73 11.22 -2.02
N ASP A 234 -1.42 10.67 -3.19
CA ASP A 234 -1.89 11.18 -4.47
C ASP A 234 -3.33 10.73 -4.74
N TRP A 235 -4.16 11.65 -5.23
CA TRP A 235 -5.48 11.30 -5.75
C TRP A 235 -5.35 10.55 -7.06
N TRP A 236 -6.18 9.53 -7.25
CA TRP A 236 -6.18 8.70 -8.44
C TRP A 236 -6.49 9.52 -9.71
N SER A 237 -5.77 9.21 -10.79
CA SER A 237 -6.07 9.64 -12.15
C SER A 237 -5.89 8.46 -13.10
N GLN A 238 -6.74 8.37 -14.13
CA GLN A 238 -6.72 7.26 -15.10
C GLN A 238 -5.41 7.15 -15.87
N HIS A 239 -4.70 8.27 -16.09
CA HIS A 239 -3.41 8.29 -16.77
C HIS A 239 -2.47 9.26 -16.06
N HIS A 240 -1.17 9.05 -16.26
CA HIS A 240 -0.19 10.07 -15.93
C HIS A 240 -0.29 11.25 -16.91
N ARG A 241 0.22 12.41 -16.49
CA ARG A 241 0.37 13.53 -17.41
C ARG A 241 1.61 13.29 -18.27
N PRO A 242 1.51 13.45 -19.60
CA PRO A 242 2.67 13.29 -20.47
C PRO A 242 3.76 14.31 -20.13
N ASP A 243 5.00 13.99 -20.52
CA ASP A 243 6.13 14.90 -20.40
C ASP A 243 5.79 16.27 -21.01
N SER A 244 6.18 17.34 -20.32
CA SER A 244 6.20 18.65 -20.95
C SER A 244 7.23 18.61 -22.09
N ALA A 245 6.87 19.13 -23.27
CA ALA A 245 7.77 19.19 -24.43
C ALA A 245 9.08 19.98 -24.18
N LYS A 246 9.19 20.70 -23.04
CA LYS A 246 10.40 21.44 -22.64
C LYS A 246 10.95 20.88 -21.34
N ALA A 247 12.25 20.56 -21.33
CA ALA A 247 12.97 20.03 -20.17
C ALA A 247 12.91 20.93 -18.91
N CYS A 248 12.73 22.25 -19.07
CA CYS A 248 12.57 23.18 -17.95
C CYS A 248 11.25 23.02 -17.18
N CYS A 249 10.29 22.28 -17.74
CA CYS A 249 8.93 22.14 -17.22
C CYS A 249 8.63 20.73 -16.71
N LEU A 250 9.66 19.91 -16.46
CA LEU A 250 9.49 18.60 -15.84
C LEU A 250 8.88 18.74 -14.44
N PRO A 251 7.89 17.92 -14.07
CA PRO A 251 7.32 17.94 -12.73
C PRO A 251 8.40 17.71 -11.66
N SER A 252 8.46 18.62 -10.68
CA SER A 252 9.30 18.49 -9.50
C SER A 252 8.42 18.25 -8.28
N ASN A 253 8.64 17.16 -7.56
CA ASN A 253 7.84 16.68 -6.42
C ASN A 253 6.32 16.69 -6.71
N PRO A 254 5.85 16.00 -7.77
CA PRO A 254 4.43 15.99 -8.10
C PRO A 254 3.59 15.43 -6.95
N ARG A 255 2.36 15.94 -6.82
CA ARG A 255 1.39 15.61 -5.76
C ARG A 255 0.07 15.06 -6.32
N GLY A 256 0.11 14.53 -7.55
CA GLY A 256 -1.04 13.93 -8.22
C GLY A 256 -2.06 14.95 -8.73
N GLY A 257 -3.24 14.44 -9.09
CA GLY A 257 -4.39 15.23 -9.56
C GLY A 257 -5.25 15.79 -8.41
N PRO A 258 -6.31 16.55 -8.74
CA PRO A 258 -7.29 16.99 -7.75
C PRO A 258 -8.21 15.83 -7.32
N GLU A 259 -8.74 15.91 -6.10
CA GLU A 259 -9.72 14.95 -5.55
C GLU A 259 -10.93 14.76 -6.48
N SER A 260 -11.41 15.86 -7.08
CA SER A 260 -12.56 15.88 -7.97
C SER A 260 -12.42 14.98 -9.20
N GLY A 261 -11.19 14.62 -9.60
CA GLY A 261 -10.92 13.71 -10.70
C GLY A 261 -10.77 12.23 -10.29
N SER A 262 -10.89 11.91 -8.99
CA SER A 262 -10.53 10.58 -8.47
C SER A 262 -11.72 9.64 -8.22
N TYR A 263 -12.95 10.14 -8.35
CA TYR A 263 -14.17 9.32 -8.21
C TYR A 263 -14.25 8.23 -9.28
N ASP A 264 -15.03 7.19 -9.01
CA ASP A 264 -15.29 6.14 -9.98
C ASP A 264 -16.37 6.55 -11.00
N GLY A 265 -15.99 6.61 -12.27
CA GLY A 265 -16.90 6.98 -13.36
C GLY A 265 -17.95 5.91 -13.64
N ASP A 266 -17.65 4.65 -13.32
CA ASP A 266 -18.57 3.52 -13.54
C ASP A 266 -19.59 3.38 -12.39
N LEU A 267 -19.34 4.06 -11.26
CA LEU A 267 -20.20 4.06 -10.07
C LEU A 267 -20.50 5.51 -9.62
N PRO A 268 -21.18 6.33 -10.43
CA PRO A 268 -21.38 7.76 -10.17
C PRO A 268 -22.18 8.08 -8.89
N GLN A 269 -22.93 7.11 -8.37
CA GLN A 269 -23.65 7.19 -7.10
C GLN A 269 -22.72 7.09 -5.88
N VAL A 270 -21.54 6.50 -6.03
CA VAL A 270 -20.55 6.36 -4.96
C VAL A 270 -19.71 7.64 -4.92
N ARG A 271 -19.88 8.44 -3.87
CA ARG A 271 -19.21 9.73 -3.68
C ARG A 271 -17.94 9.62 -2.83
N ILE A 272 -17.24 8.50 -2.95
CA ILE A 272 -16.01 8.23 -2.21
C ILE A 272 -14.82 8.41 -3.17
N PRO A 273 -13.90 9.36 -2.89
CA PRO A 273 -12.74 9.58 -3.74
C PRO A 273 -11.70 8.46 -3.53
N ARG A 274 -10.79 8.30 -4.50
CA ARG A 274 -9.79 7.22 -4.50
C ARG A 274 -8.38 7.76 -4.42
N LYS A 275 -7.55 7.18 -3.55
CA LYS A 275 -6.11 7.44 -3.51
C LYS A 275 -5.36 6.39 -4.30
N VAL A 276 -4.12 6.70 -4.65
CA VAL A 276 -3.22 5.72 -5.27
C VAL A 276 -2.64 4.82 -4.18
N ILE A 277 -2.75 3.51 -4.37
CA ILE A 277 -1.94 2.51 -3.67
C ILE A 277 -0.89 1.92 -4.61
N LYS A 278 0.28 1.56 -4.04
CA LYS A 278 1.43 1.06 -4.80
C LYS A 278 1.97 -0.27 -4.24
N GLY A 279 2.74 -0.98 -5.06
CA GLY A 279 3.56 -2.14 -4.68
C GLY A 279 2.94 -3.53 -4.83
N GLY A 280 1.62 -3.64 -4.95
CA GLY A 280 0.98 -4.95 -4.95
C GLY A 280 1.00 -5.62 -3.58
N SER A 281 0.53 -6.86 -3.49
CA SER A 281 0.48 -7.57 -2.21
C SER A 281 0.84 -9.05 -2.35
N HIS A 282 0.84 -9.77 -1.23
CA HIS A 282 0.97 -11.23 -1.16
C HIS A 282 -0.12 -12.02 -1.91
N LEU A 283 -1.13 -11.34 -2.45
CA LEU A 283 -2.19 -11.90 -3.28
C LEU A 283 -2.00 -11.65 -4.78
N CYS A 284 -1.06 -10.80 -5.18
CA CYS A 284 -0.81 -10.52 -6.59
C CYS A 284 -0.09 -11.71 -7.25
N ALA A 285 -0.57 -12.12 -8.42
CA ALA A 285 -0.19 -13.36 -9.11
C ALA A 285 0.08 -13.10 -10.60
N PRO A 286 1.08 -13.76 -11.23
CA PRO A 286 1.37 -13.58 -12.66
C PRO A 286 0.19 -13.86 -13.60
N ASN A 287 -0.75 -14.70 -13.18
CA ASN A 287 -1.92 -15.15 -13.92
C ASN A 287 -3.21 -14.36 -13.61
N TYR A 288 -3.13 -13.30 -12.80
CA TYR A 288 -4.31 -12.48 -12.45
C TYR A 288 -3.96 -10.99 -12.25
N CYS A 289 -3.03 -10.69 -11.35
CA CYS A 289 -2.66 -9.33 -10.98
C CYS A 289 -1.14 -9.17 -10.90
N ARG A 290 -0.56 -8.51 -11.91
CA ARG A 290 0.89 -8.24 -12.05
C ARG A 290 1.28 -6.86 -11.50
N ARG A 291 0.61 -6.41 -10.43
CA ARG A 291 0.86 -5.10 -9.82
C ARG A 291 1.97 -5.09 -8.75
N TYR A 292 2.76 -6.16 -8.66
CA TYR A 292 4.00 -6.23 -7.86
C TYR A 292 5.22 -5.62 -8.60
N ARG A 293 5.04 -4.45 -9.22
CA ARG A 293 6.09 -3.72 -9.96
C ARG A 293 6.12 -2.27 -9.48
N PRO A 294 7.27 -1.58 -9.46
CA PRO A 294 7.34 -0.18 -9.05
C PRO A 294 6.37 0.74 -9.81
N ALA A 295 6.29 0.58 -11.14
CA ALA A 295 5.39 1.36 -12.00
C ALA A 295 3.90 1.10 -11.73
N ALA A 296 3.57 -0.08 -11.22
CA ALA A 296 2.18 -0.46 -11.03
C ALA A 296 1.49 0.39 -9.97
N ARG A 297 0.23 0.72 -10.25
CA ARG A 297 -0.62 1.56 -9.42
C ARG A 297 -2.05 1.04 -9.43
N HIS A 298 -2.79 1.34 -8.38
CA HIS A 298 -4.21 1.01 -8.31
C HIS A 298 -4.98 2.09 -7.55
N ALA A 299 -6.25 2.26 -7.91
CA ALA A 299 -7.16 3.16 -7.24
C ALA A 299 -7.80 2.43 -6.06
N GLU A 300 -7.75 3.02 -4.87
CA GLU A 300 -8.42 2.48 -3.68
C GLU A 300 -9.28 3.57 -3.05
N PRO A 301 -10.58 3.33 -2.80
CA PRO A 301 -11.44 4.27 -2.08
C PRO A 301 -10.88 4.53 -0.67
N VAL A 302 -10.89 5.80 -0.24
CA VAL A 302 -10.19 6.24 0.98
C VAL A 302 -10.68 5.59 2.28
N ASP A 303 -11.90 5.06 2.28
CA ASP A 303 -12.56 4.39 3.39
C ASP A 303 -12.46 2.86 3.32
N THR A 304 -11.93 2.32 2.22
CA THR A 304 -11.79 0.88 2.07
C THR A 304 -10.60 0.39 2.87
N SER A 305 -10.85 -0.62 3.67
CA SER A 305 -9.81 -1.36 4.39
C SER A 305 -9.87 -2.83 3.98
N THR A 306 -8.70 -3.45 3.80
CA THR A 306 -8.63 -4.87 3.42
C THR A 306 -7.48 -5.60 4.09
N SER A 307 -7.52 -6.94 4.05
CA SER A 307 -6.48 -7.82 4.61
C SER A 307 -5.12 -7.76 3.90
N HIS A 308 -4.94 -6.87 2.92
CA HIS A 308 -3.70 -6.73 2.17
C HIS A 308 -3.23 -5.29 1.92
N VAL A 309 -3.90 -4.28 2.48
CA VAL A 309 -3.47 -2.86 2.37
C VAL A 309 -2.89 -2.41 3.71
N GLY A 310 -1.67 -1.89 3.68
CA GLY A 310 -0.96 -1.23 4.76
C GLY A 310 -0.36 0.09 4.27
N PHE A 311 0.76 0.52 4.88
CA PHE A 311 1.46 1.75 4.49
C PHE A 311 2.87 1.81 5.08
N ARG A 312 3.66 2.78 4.59
CA ARG A 312 4.92 3.22 5.19
C ARG A 312 4.98 4.75 5.22
N CYS A 313 5.86 5.34 6.02
CA CYS A 313 5.97 6.79 6.15
C CYS A 313 7.27 7.36 5.58
N VAL A 314 7.27 8.68 5.39
CA VAL A 314 8.41 9.51 4.96
C VAL A 314 8.58 10.75 5.84
N LEU A 315 9.76 11.35 5.79
CA LEU A 315 10.08 12.65 6.38
C LEU A 315 10.82 13.50 5.34
N ARG A 316 10.43 14.78 5.18
CA ARG A 316 10.96 15.67 4.12
C ARG A 316 11.80 16.83 4.65
N ASP A 317 11.86 17.01 5.97
CA ASP A 317 12.68 18.04 6.60
C ASP A 317 14.14 17.56 6.60
N ILE A 318 14.91 18.02 5.61
CA ILE A 318 16.35 17.80 5.45
C ILE A 318 17.04 19.15 5.33
#